data_AF-G5A6F4-F1
#
_entry.id   AF-G5A6F4-F1
#
_cell.length_a   1.000
_cell.length_b   1.000
_cell.length_c   1.000
_cell.angle_alpha   90.00
_cell.angle_beta   90.00
_cell.angle_gamma   90.00
#
_symmetry.space_group_name_H-M   'P 1'
#
loop_
_entity.id
_entity.type
_entity.pdbx_description
1 polymer ?
#
loop_
_entity_poly.entity_id
_entity_poly.type
_entity_poly.pdbx_seq_one_letter_code
_entity_poly.pdbx_strand_id
1 'polypeptide(L)'
;MLAVGAKRARIYDYLLEHDQNVIQVDVDNMVREHKSSVSSVDDNEATAREVATFAAADPENVASIADTDAGETGVISLASAHMRRVYGRFSEVLLDTPTVRTCLHR
;
A
#
# COMPACT_ATOMS: atom_id res chain seq x y z
N MET A 1 -11.65 -19.08 -12.28
CA MET A 1 -10.37 -19.38 -12.97
C MET A 1 -10.05 -18.51 -14.19
N LEU A 2 -10.94 -17.63 -14.68
CA LEU A 2 -10.72 -16.87 -15.93
C LEU A 2 -9.90 -15.58 -15.80
N ALA A 3 -9.81 -14.97 -14.61
CA ALA A 3 -9.16 -13.66 -14.45
C ALA A 3 -7.63 -13.68 -14.58
N VAL A 4 -6.98 -14.80 -14.21
CA VAL A 4 -5.50 -14.93 -14.24
C VAL A 4 -5.00 -15.13 -15.67
N GLY A 5 -5.72 -15.90 -16.49
CA GLY A 5 -5.39 -16.08 -17.91
C GLY A 5 -5.49 -14.76 -18.69
N ALA A 6 -6.51 -13.96 -18.39
CA ALA A 6 -6.68 -12.63 -19.01
C ALA A 6 -5.57 -11.64 -18.62
N LYS A 7 -5.05 -11.70 -17.38
CA LYS A 7 -3.91 -10.85 -16.96
C LYS A 7 -2.59 -11.26 -17.63
N ARG A 8 -2.32 -12.56 -17.75
CA ARG A 8 -1.09 -13.08 -18.41
C ARG A 8 -1.07 -12.75 -19.91
N ALA A 9 -2.22 -12.88 -20.59
CA ALA A 9 -2.37 -12.51 -21.98
C ALA A 9 -2.06 -11.02 -22.22
N ARG A 10 -2.58 -10.12 -21.38
CA ARG A 10 -2.29 -8.67 -21.50
C ARG A 10 -0.81 -8.32 -21.37
N ILE A 11 -0.08 -9.03 -20.49
CA ILE A 11 1.37 -8.81 -20.33
C ILE A 11 2.12 -9.27 -21.59
N TYR A 12 1.74 -10.41 -22.15
CA TYR A 12 2.31 -10.92 -23.38
C TYR A 12 2.02 -9.99 -24.57
N ASP A 13 0.77 -9.55 -24.73
CA ASP A 13 0.35 -8.64 -25.80
C ASP A 13 1.11 -7.30 -25.73
N TYR A 14 1.25 -6.72 -24.52
CA TYR A 14 2.01 -5.48 -24.31
C TYR A 14 3.49 -5.60 -24.68
N LEU A 15 4.13 -6.72 -24.34
CA LEU A 15 5.55 -6.95 -24.65
C LEU A 15 5.75 -7.18 -26.15
N LEU A 16 4.81 -7.85 -26.81
CA LEU A 16 4.81 -8.05 -28.26
C LEU A 16 4.60 -6.73 -29.01
N GLU A 17 3.70 -5.87 -28.53
CA GLU A 17 3.48 -4.50 -29.04
C GLU A 17 4.68 -3.56 -28.85
N HIS A 18 5.67 -3.95 -28.04
CA HIS A 18 6.90 -3.18 -27.77
C HIS A 18 8.16 -3.88 -28.28
N ASP A 19 8.02 -4.76 -29.29
CA ASP A 19 9.10 -5.47 -29.98
C ASP A 19 10.02 -6.26 -29.04
N GLN A 20 9.50 -6.71 -27.88
CA GLN A 20 10.24 -7.60 -26.99
C GLN A 20 10.12 -9.03 -27.50
N ASN A 21 11.27 -9.71 -27.66
CA ASN A 21 11.31 -11.09 -28.10
C ASN A 21 11.05 -12.04 -26.92
N VAL A 22 9.79 -12.11 -26.49
CA VAL A 22 9.34 -12.97 -25.39
C VAL A 22 8.36 -14.03 -25.90
N ILE A 23 8.42 -15.22 -25.33
CA ILE A 23 7.41 -16.28 -25.56
C ILE A 23 6.52 -16.44 -24.31
N GLN A 24 5.33 -17.03 -24.47
CA GLN A 24 4.36 -17.14 -23.37
C GLN A 24 4.95 -17.81 -22.11
N VAL A 25 5.87 -18.77 -22.27
CA VAL A 25 6.53 -19.43 -21.15
C VAL A 25 7.40 -18.47 -20.34
N ASP A 26 7.99 -17.45 -20.96
CA ASP A 26 8.80 -16.45 -20.27
C ASP A 26 7.92 -15.57 -19.38
N VAL A 27 6.77 -15.13 -19.90
CA VAL A 27 5.76 -14.42 -19.11
C VAL A 27 5.24 -15.30 -17.98
N ASP A 28 5.07 -16.59 -18.25
CA ASP A 28 4.59 -17.51 -17.23
C ASP A 28 5.57 -17.71 -16.08
N ASN A 29 6.85 -17.85 -16.40
CA ASN A 29 7.94 -17.94 -15.45
C ASN A 29 8.07 -16.64 -14.65
N MET A 30 8.05 -15.48 -15.31
CA MET A 30 8.12 -14.17 -14.64
C MET A 30 6.97 -13.96 -13.66
N VAL A 31 5.73 -14.27 -14.05
CA VAL A 31 4.57 -14.15 -13.15
C VAL A 31 4.66 -15.17 -12.00
N ARG A 32 5.23 -16.36 -12.24
CA ARG A 32 5.44 -17.37 -11.20
C ARG A 32 6.49 -16.93 -10.19
N GLU A 33 7.63 -16.42 -10.66
CA GLU A 33 8.70 -15.87 -9.82
C GLU A 33 8.20 -14.69 -8.99
N HIS A 34 7.46 -13.77 -9.61
CA HIS A 34 6.85 -12.66 -8.90
C HIS A 34 5.91 -13.14 -7.79
N LYS A 35 5.05 -14.13 -8.08
CA LYS A 35 4.18 -14.73 -7.06
C LYS A 35 4.92 -15.46 -5.94
N SER A 36 6.11 -16.02 -6.22
CA SER A 36 6.93 -16.65 -5.17
C SER A 36 7.70 -15.63 -4.33
N SER A 37 8.04 -14.48 -4.92
CA SER A 37 8.73 -13.38 -4.22
C SER A 37 7.79 -12.56 -3.35
N VAL A 38 6.51 -12.46 -3.72
CA VAL A 38 5.48 -11.83 -2.88
C VAL A 38 5.08 -12.82 -1.78
N SER A 39 5.25 -12.42 -0.51
CA SER A 39 4.78 -13.23 0.61
C SER A 39 3.26 -13.43 0.49
N SER A 40 2.82 -14.69 0.56
CA SER A 40 1.39 -14.99 0.69
C SER A 40 0.86 -14.68 2.10
N VAL A 41 1.77 -14.47 3.06
CA VAL A 41 1.45 -14.01 4.41
C VAL A 41 1.07 -12.53 4.31
N ASP A 42 -0.15 -12.24 4.72
CA ASP A 42 -0.69 -10.90 4.85
C ASP A 42 -0.42 -10.38 6.25
N ASP A 43 0.32 -9.27 6.36
CA ASP A 43 0.70 -8.66 7.63
C ASP A 43 -0.34 -7.65 8.14
N ASN A 44 -1.53 -7.57 7.52
CA ASN A 44 -2.57 -6.59 7.86
C ASN A 44 -2.90 -6.57 9.35
N GLU A 45 -2.95 -7.74 10.00
CA GLU A 45 -3.23 -7.87 11.44
C GLU A 45 -2.08 -7.32 12.31
N ALA A 46 -0.83 -7.53 11.89
CA ALA A 46 0.33 -6.95 12.56
C ALA A 46 0.34 -5.42 12.42
N THR A 47 0.05 -4.92 11.21
CA THR A 47 -0.07 -3.47 10.94
C THR A 47 -1.22 -2.85 11.74
N ALA A 48 -2.39 -3.48 11.82
CA ALA A 48 -3.51 -2.98 12.61
C ALA A 48 -3.14 -2.87 14.11
N ARG A 49 -2.39 -3.84 14.64
CA ARG A 49 -1.91 -3.80 16.02
C ARG A 49 -0.91 -2.68 16.27
N GLU A 50 0.02 -2.44 15.36
CA GLU A 50 0.97 -1.32 15.46
C GLU A 50 0.24 0.03 15.43
N VAL A 51 -0.73 0.19 14.53
CA VAL A 51 -1.56 1.41 14.45
C VAL A 51 -2.37 1.63 15.73
N ALA A 52 -2.96 0.56 16.29
CA ALA A 52 -3.67 0.64 17.56
C ALA A 52 -2.73 0.98 18.73
N THR A 53 -1.52 0.40 18.75
CA THR A 53 -0.49 0.68 19.76
C THR A 53 -0.05 2.14 19.69
N PHE A 54 0.15 2.66 18.49
CA PHE A 54 0.45 4.08 18.27
C PHE A 54 -0.67 4.98 18.81
N ALA A 55 -1.94 4.70 18.49
CA ALA A 55 -3.07 5.49 18.98
C ALA A 55 -3.23 5.42 20.50
N ALA A 56 -2.91 4.27 21.11
CA ALA A 56 -2.98 4.08 22.56
C ALA A 56 -1.81 4.72 23.34
N ALA A 57 -0.68 4.98 22.67
CA ALA A 57 0.52 5.50 23.32
C ALA A 57 0.36 6.94 23.86
N ASP A 58 -0.52 7.75 23.26
CA ASP A 58 -0.86 9.10 23.73
C ASP A 58 -2.30 9.43 23.29
N PRO A 59 -3.18 9.95 24.18
CA PRO A 59 -4.56 10.28 23.83
C PRO A 59 -4.70 11.35 22.74
N GLU A 60 -3.65 12.13 22.47
CA GLU A 60 -3.63 13.07 21.36
C GLU A 60 -3.10 12.47 20.04
N ASN A 61 -2.58 11.24 20.04
CA ASN A 61 -2.25 10.54 18.81
C ASN A 61 -3.54 10.20 18.05
N VAL A 62 -3.54 10.44 16.75
CA VAL A 62 -4.68 10.12 15.86
C VAL A 62 -4.16 9.25 14.73
N ALA A 63 -4.84 8.14 14.48
CA ALA A 63 -4.63 7.32 13.30
C ALA A 63 -5.97 6.95 12.67
N SER A 64 -6.03 6.92 11.35
CA SER A 64 -7.21 6.51 10.59
C SER A 64 -6.81 5.65 9.41
N ILE A 65 -7.62 4.65 9.11
CA ILE A 65 -7.46 3.74 7.97
C ILE A 65 -8.64 3.97 7.04
N ALA A 66 -8.36 4.20 5.77
CA ALA A 66 -9.36 4.29 4.71
C ALA A 66 -9.18 3.10 3.76
N ASP A 67 -10.18 2.24 3.70
CA ASP A 67 -10.22 1.12 2.78
C ASP A 67 -10.67 1.58 1.39
N THR A 68 -10.19 0.92 0.35
CA THR A 68 -10.71 1.08 -1.02
C THR A 68 -12.04 0.35 -1.19
N ASP A 69 -12.77 0.65 -2.27
CA ASP A 69 -14.04 -0.01 -2.64
C ASP A 69 -13.92 -1.55 -2.78
N ALA A 70 -12.69 -2.07 -2.93
CA ALA A 70 -12.38 -3.49 -2.98
C ALA A 70 -12.20 -4.15 -1.58
N GLY A 71 -12.27 -3.37 -0.49
CA GLY A 71 -12.02 -3.84 0.88
C GLY A 71 -10.54 -4.00 1.22
N GLU A 72 -9.64 -3.41 0.42
CA GLU A 72 -8.20 -3.41 0.67
C GLU A 72 -7.80 -2.13 1.42
N THR A 73 -6.79 -2.20 2.28
CA THR A 73 -6.26 -1.02 2.99
C THR A 73 -5.69 -0.02 1.98
N GLY A 74 -6.42 1.05 1.67
CA GLY A 74 -6.02 2.02 0.65
C GLY A 74 -5.03 3.05 1.18
N VAL A 75 -5.39 3.68 2.30
CA VAL A 75 -4.62 4.79 2.87
C VAL A 75 -4.62 4.72 4.39
N ILE A 76 -3.43 4.79 5.00
CA ILE A 76 -3.27 4.99 6.44
C ILE A 76 -2.80 6.43 6.67
N SER A 77 -3.46 7.14 7.60
CA SER A 77 -3.08 8.51 8.00
C SER A 77 -2.77 8.52 9.49
N LEU A 78 -1.61 9.04 9.88
CA LEU A 78 -1.16 9.11 11.28
C LEU A 78 -0.72 10.53 11.65
N ALA A 79 -1.09 10.99 12.84
CA ALA A 79 -0.63 12.24 13.42
C ALA A 79 -0.29 12.02 14.91
N SER A 80 0.95 12.32 15.30
CA SER A 80 1.36 12.21 16.69
C SER A 80 0.91 13.42 17.51
N ALA A 81 0.79 13.22 18.83
CA ALA A 81 0.54 14.25 19.81
C ALA A 81 1.58 15.38 19.72
N HIS A 82 2.84 15.02 19.51
CA HIS A 82 3.90 16.01 19.32
C HIS A 82 3.64 16.92 18.12
N MET A 83 3.30 16.34 16.96
CA MET A 83 2.96 17.10 15.75
C MET A 83 1.75 18.04 15.99
N ARG A 84 0.72 17.54 16.68
CA ARG A 84 -0.48 18.32 16.98
C ARG A 84 -0.22 19.47 17.97
N ARG A 85 0.60 19.25 19.00
CA ARG A 85 1.00 20.30 19.97
C ARG A 85 1.84 21.38 19.32
N VAL A 86 2.75 21.01 18.43
CA VAL A 86 3.57 21.98 17.68
C VAL A 86 2.68 22.84 16.78
N TYR A 87 1.72 22.23 16.06
CA TYR A 87 0.76 22.96 15.24
C TYR A 87 -0.13 23.91 16.04
N GLY A 88 -0.66 23.46 17.20
CA GLY A 88 -1.46 24.32 18.07
C GLY A 88 -0.69 25.52 18.64
N ARG A 89 0.63 25.40 18.78
CA ARG A 89 1.51 26.46 19.33
C ARG A 89 2.07 27.40 18.27
N PHE A 90 2.25 26.92 17.04
CA PHE A 90 2.81 27.68 15.93
C PHE A 90 1.96 27.47 14.67
N SER A 91 0.78 28.10 14.64
CA SER A 91 -0.16 28.01 13.51
C SER A 91 0.37 28.65 12.22
N GLU A 92 1.39 29.51 12.34
CA GLU A 92 2.12 30.14 11.24
C GLU A 92 3.19 29.23 10.60
N VAL A 93 3.55 28.12 11.24
CA VAL A 93 4.32 27.03 10.63
C VAL A 93 3.34 26.14 9.86
N LEU A 94 2.77 26.71 8.79
CA LEU A 94 1.92 26.00 7.84
C LEU A 94 2.84 25.24 6.87
N LEU A 95 3.51 24.21 7.39
CA LEU A 95 4.18 23.21 6.59
C LEU A 95 3.26 22.00 6.53
N ASP A 96 2.85 21.69 5.30
CA ASP A 96 2.38 20.42 4.79
C ASP A 96 2.25 19.37 5.90
N THR A 97 1.01 19.14 6.35
CA THR A 97 0.66 18.27 7.49
C THR A 97 1.67 17.12 7.63
N PRO A 98 2.32 16.90 8.80
CA PRO A 98 3.18 15.73 9.00
C PRO A 98 2.33 14.44 9.13
N THR A 99 1.15 14.43 8.49
CA THR A 99 0.37 13.25 8.24
C THR A 99 1.16 12.38 7.31
N VAL A 100 1.81 11.37 7.88
CA VAL A 100 2.39 10.30 7.08
C VAL A 100 1.21 9.58 6.44
N ARG A 101 1.06 9.78 5.12
CA ARG A 101 0.06 9.11 4.30
C ARG A 101 0.77 8.02 3.52
N THR A 102 0.66 6.78 3.97
CA THR A 102 1.15 5.62 3.23
C THR A 102 0.01 5.03 2.43
N CYS A 103 0.15 5.05 1.10
CA CYS A 103 -0.71 4.28 0.20
C CYS A 103 -0.17 2.85 0.18
N LEU A 104 -0.95 1.88 0.66
CA LEU A 104 -0.62 0.47 0.44
C LEU A 104 -1.02 0.14 -1.01
N HIS A 105 -0.05 -0.06 -1.89
CA HIS A 105 -0.30 -0.73 -3.18
C HIS A 105 0.11 -2.18 -3.01
N ARG A 106 -0.87 -3.10 -3.09
CA ARG A 106 -0.63 -4.54 -3.13
C ARG A 106 -0.74 -5.05 -4.56
#